data_AF-Q45R60-F1
#
_entry.id   AF-Q45R60-F1
#
_cell.length_a   1.000
_cell.length_b   1.000
_cell.length_c   1.000
_cell.angle_alpha   90.00
_cell.angle_beta   90.00
_cell.angle_gamma   90.00
#
_symmetry.space_group_name_H-M   'P 1'
#
loop_
_entity.id
_entity.type
_entity.pdbx_description
1 polymer ?
#
loop_
_entity_poly.entity_id
_entity_poly.type
_entity_poly.pdbx_seq_one_letter_code
_entity_poly.pdbx_strand_id
1 'polypeptide(L)'
;MKQTVPVSAAAQELWPGGRYELGLVERPVNCGGSYWSHEGGGGGYITLNGVTDDGRRSAVVSMSEARGDTEDHILEQENAASALIGHALCASGPGTRWAGASSG
;
A
#
# COMPACT_ATOMS: atom_id res chain seq x y z
N MET A 1 2.62 17.46 9.54
CA MET A 1 3.44 18.17 8.54
C MET A 1 3.49 17.24 7.34
N LYS A 2 3.12 17.67 6.13
CA LYS A 2 2.99 16.83 4.92
C LYS A 2 3.86 17.39 3.79
N GLN A 3 5.13 17.66 4.10
CA GLN A 3 6.07 18.23 3.13
C GLN A 3 6.93 17.11 2.58
N THR A 4 6.50 16.56 1.45
CA THR A 4 7.16 15.44 0.79
C THR A 4 8.00 15.92 -0.40
N VAL A 5 9.01 15.13 -0.75
CA VAL A 5 9.78 15.25 -2.00
C VAL A 5 9.59 14.00 -2.85
N PRO A 6 9.72 14.07 -4.19
CA PRO A 6 9.67 12.86 -5.02
C PRO A 6 10.70 11.82 -4.57
N VAL A 7 10.31 10.54 -4.59
CA VAL A 7 11.26 9.44 -4.36
C VAL A 7 12.28 9.35 -5.51
N SER A 8 13.40 8.67 -5.27
CA SER A 8 14.43 8.47 -6.30
C SER A 8 13.92 7.63 -7.48
N ALA A 9 14.64 7.64 -8.60
CA ALA A 9 14.26 6.84 -9.78
C ALA A 9 14.14 5.34 -9.47
N ALA A 10 15.08 4.78 -8.68
CA ALA A 10 15.01 3.39 -8.24
C ALA A 10 13.81 3.12 -7.33
N ALA A 11 13.51 4.03 -6.40
CA ALA A 11 12.36 3.88 -5.51
C ALA A 11 11.01 4.03 -6.24
N GLN A 12 10.98 4.61 -7.44
CA GLN A 12 9.75 4.65 -8.24
C GLN A 12 9.32 3.28 -8.78
N GLU A 13 10.21 2.29 -8.82
CA GLU A 13 9.86 0.92 -9.23
C GLU A 13 8.95 0.25 -8.19
N LEU A 14 9.22 0.47 -6.90
CA LEU A 14 8.40 0.01 -5.77
C LEU A 14 7.22 0.95 -5.49
N TRP A 15 7.47 2.26 -5.56
CA TRP A 15 6.49 3.29 -5.24
C TRP A 15 6.25 4.24 -6.43
N PRO A 16 5.54 3.79 -7.48
CA PRO A 16 5.21 4.65 -8.61
C PRO A 16 4.48 5.93 -8.17
N GLY A 17 5.04 7.10 -8.53
CA GLY A 17 4.50 8.39 -8.10
C GLY A 17 4.68 8.70 -6.60
N GLY A 18 5.48 7.90 -5.89
CA GLY A 18 5.73 8.03 -4.47
C GLY A 18 6.46 9.34 -4.11
N ARG A 19 6.14 9.86 -2.94
CA ARG A 19 6.81 11.01 -2.34
C ARG A 19 7.17 10.69 -0.90
N TYR A 20 8.36 11.05 -0.46
CA TYR A 20 8.87 10.68 0.87
C TYR A 20 9.09 11.91 1.75
N GLU A 21 8.91 11.74 3.05
CA GLU A 21 9.25 12.74 4.07
C GLU A 21 9.96 12.11 5.28
N LEU A 22 9.64 12.54 6.51
CA LEU A 22 10.31 12.11 7.73
C LEU A 22 9.85 10.70 8.16
N GLY A 23 10.19 9.68 7.36
CA GLY A 23 9.86 8.29 7.66
C GLY A 23 8.47 7.86 7.22
N LEU A 24 7.89 8.53 6.23
CA LEU A 24 6.63 8.12 5.61
C LEU A 24 6.71 8.32 4.09
N VAL A 25 6.08 7.41 3.35
CA VAL A 25 5.84 7.54 1.92
C VAL A 25 4.37 7.87 1.67
N GLU A 26 4.13 8.92 0.89
CA GLU A 26 2.85 9.23 0.27
C GLU A 26 2.80 8.54 -1.10
N ARG A 27 1.78 7.72 -1.33
CA ARG A 27 1.56 6.98 -2.59
C ARG A 27 0.18 7.31 -3.17
N PRO A 28 0.03 7.46 -4.49
CA PRO A 28 -1.28 7.64 -5.10
C PRO A 28 -2.13 6.36 -4.99
N VAL A 29 -3.44 6.52 -4.85
CA VAL A 29 -4.41 5.40 -4.90
C VAL A 29 -5.29 5.49 -6.14
N ASN A 30 -5.63 4.35 -6.74
CA ASN A 30 -6.35 4.27 -8.01
C ASN A 30 -7.77 4.88 -7.99
N CYS A 31 -8.44 4.92 -6.84
CA CYS A 31 -9.75 5.57 -6.68
C CYS A 31 -9.66 7.10 -6.45
N GLY A 32 -8.47 7.68 -6.54
CA GLY A 32 -8.22 9.11 -6.36
C GLY A 32 -7.70 9.46 -4.97
N GLY A 33 -6.84 10.48 -4.91
CA GLY A 33 -6.14 10.89 -3.69
C GLY A 33 -4.85 10.09 -3.44
N SER A 34 -4.35 10.18 -2.22
CA SER A 34 -3.13 9.51 -1.76
C SER A 34 -3.35 8.81 -0.42
N TYR A 35 -2.43 7.91 -0.10
CA TYR A 35 -2.32 7.26 1.20
C TYR A 35 -0.90 7.34 1.72
N TRP A 36 -0.77 7.29 3.04
CA TRP A 36 0.50 7.34 3.77
C TRP A 36 0.89 5.94 4.23
N SER A 37 2.16 5.58 4.08
CA SER A 37 2.69 4.27 4.42
C SER A 37 4.09 4.36 5.05
N HIS A 38 4.50 3.31 5.76
CA HIS A 38 5.88 3.01 6.05
C HIS A 38 6.03 1.50 6.08
N GLU A 39 6.51 0.96 4.98
CA GLU A 39 6.70 -0.47 4.80
C GLU A 39 7.88 -0.95 5.64
N GLY A 40 7.87 -2.23 5.99
CA GLY A 40 8.90 -2.77 6.85
C GLY A 40 8.96 -4.28 6.76
N GLY A 41 10.12 -4.83 7.06
CA GLY A 41 10.34 -6.25 6.95
C GLY A 41 11.81 -6.60 6.86
N GLY A 42 12.09 -7.89 6.87
CA GLY A 42 13.41 -8.47 6.82
C GLY A 42 13.28 -9.98 6.64
N GLY A 43 14.39 -10.72 6.73
CA GLY A 43 14.36 -12.18 6.57
C GLY A 43 13.29 -12.84 7.46
N GLY A 44 12.24 -13.36 6.82
CA GLY A 44 11.10 -14.02 7.47
C GLY A 44 9.76 -13.30 7.40
N TYR A 45 9.70 -12.00 7.07
CA TYR A 45 8.42 -11.30 6.85
C TYR A 45 8.57 -9.97 6.11
N ILE A 46 7.50 -9.59 5.39
CA ILE A 46 7.30 -8.25 4.82
C ILE A 46 5.94 -7.74 5.27
N THR A 47 5.87 -6.46 5.61
CA THR A 47 4.63 -5.75 5.97
C THR A 47 4.48 -4.51 5.12
N LEU A 48 3.37 -4.43 4.41
CA LEU A 48 2.90 -3.21 3.76
C LEU A 48 1.69 -2.66 4.50
N ASN A 49 1.52 -1.35 4.48
CA ASN A 49 0.38 -0.70 5.09
C ASN A 49 -0.06 0.53 4.29
N GLY A 50 -1.19 1.09 4.66
CA GLY A 50 -1.63 2.37 4.13
C GLY A 50 -2.69 3.00 5.03
N VAL A 51 -2.68 4.32 5.11
CA VAL A 51 -3.74 5.12 5.74
C VAL A 51 -4.15 6.26 4.81
N THR A 52 -5.45 6.46 4.61
CA THR A 52 -5.95 7.57 3.78
C THR A 52 -5.52 8.92 4.33
N ASP A 53 -5.43 9.94 3.47
CA ASP A 53 -4.98 11.29 3.85
C ASP A 53 -5.76 11.94 5.02
N ASP A 54 -7.03 11.55 5.16
CA ASP A 54 -7.95 11.96 6.22
C ASP A 54 -7.91 11.08 7.49
N GLY A 55 -7.09 10.02 7.50
CA GLY A 55 -6.94 9.08 8.61
C GLY A 55 -8.10 8.11 8.83
N ARG A 56 -9.17 8.15 8.02
CA ARG A 56 -10.42 7.40 8.29
C ARG A 56 -10.35 5.93 7.89
N ARG A 57 -9.40 5.55 7.05
CA ARG A 57 -9.20 4.16 6.64
C ARG A 57 -7.76 3.77 6.69
N SER A 58 -7.53 2.55 7.15
CA SER A 58 -6.24 1.92 7.13
C SER A 58 -6.35 0.47 6.71
N ALA A 59 -5.27 -0.04 6.16
CA ALA A 59 -5.07 -1.45 5.86
C ALA A 59 -3.63 -1.84 6.16
N VAL A 60 -3.43 -3.09 6.56
CA VAL A 60 -2.11 -3.69 6.81
C VAL A 60 -2.12 -5.08 6.21
N VAL A 61 -1.08 -5.40 5.44
CA VAL A 61 -0.84 -6.72 4.86
C VAL A 61 0.47 -7.23 5.44
N SER A 62 0.41 -8.31 6.21
CA SER A 62 1.58 -9.00 6.73
C SER A 62 1.77 -10.31 5.95
N MET A 63 2.97 -10.51 5.44
CA MET A 63 3.35 -11.69 4.65
C MET A 63 4.48 -12.40 5.37
N SER A 64 4.31 -13.68 5.68
CA SER A 64 5.26 -14.49 6.50
C SER A 64 6.49 -14.99 5.73
N GLU A 65 6.83 -14.31 4.64
CA GLU A 65 8.00 -14.61 3.81
C GLU A 65 8.44 -13.31 3.13
N ALA A 66 9.75 -13.11 3.00
CA ALA A 66 10.34 -12.08 2.16
C ALA A 66 10.89 -12.73 0.89
N ARG A 67 10.33 -12.40 -0.28
CA ARG A 67 10.75 -12.97 -1.58
C ARG A 67 11.92 -12.19 -2.17
N GLY A 68 13.03 -12.16 -1.45
CA GLY A 68 14.24 -11.37 -1.77
C GLY A 68 15.28 -12.09 -2.62
N ASP A 69 14.93 -13.20 -3.27
CA ASP A 69 15.85 -14.02 -4.07
C ASP A 69 16.13 -13.43 -5.46
N THR A 70 15.18 -12.66 -6.02
CA THR A 70 15.35 -11.88 -7.26
C THR A 70 14.61 -10.55 -7.17
N GLU A 71 15.01 -9.56 -7.96
CA GLU A 71 14.32 -8.27 -8.02
C GLU A 71 12.87 -8.42 -8.51
N ASP A 72 12.64 -9.27 -9.51
CA ASP A 72 11.30 -9.55 -10.03
C ASP A 72 10.38 -10.08 -8.94
N HIS A 73 10.87 -10.97 -8.09
CA HIS A 73 10.07 -11.51 -6.98
C HIS A 73 9.77 -10.46 -5.89
N ILE A 74 10.71 -9.54 -5.62
CA ILE A 74 10.50 -8.40 -4.72
C ILE A 74 9.38 -7.52 -5.29
N LEU A 75 9.48 -7.15 -6.57
CA LEU A 75 8.49 -6.31 -7.24
C LEU A 75 7.12 -6.99 -7.32
N GLU A 76 7.05 -8.29 -7.61
CA GLU A 76 5.81 -9.06 -7.58
C GLU A 76 5.15 -9.03 -6.20
N GLN A 77 5.93 -9.24 -5.13
CA GLN A 77 5.43 -9.23 -3.76
C GLN A 77 4.91 -7.84 -3.35
N GLU A 78 5.68 -6.80 -3.66
CA GLU A 78 5.32 -5.39 -3.42
C GLU A 78 4.01 -5.04 -4.15
N ASN A 79 3.93 -5.38 -5.44
CA ASN A 79 2.77 -5.06 -6.27
C ASN A 79 1.51 -5.80 -5.80
N ALA A 80 1.61 -7.07 -5.42
CA ALA A 80 0.49 -7.85 -4.92
C ALA A 80 -0.08 -7.27 -3.62
N ALA A 81 0.78 -6.95 -2.64
CA ALA A 81 0.35 -6.35 -1.38
C ALA A 81 -0.16 -4.91 -1.57
N SER A 82 0.47 -4.12 -2.44
CA SER A 82 0.02 -2.77 -2.81
C SER A 82 -1.38 -2.78 -3.43
N ALA A 83 -1.69 -3.75 -4.29
CA ALA A 83 -3.02 -3.91 -4.86
C ALA A 83 -4.08 -4.23 -3.79
N LEU A 84 -3.74 -5.07 -2.80
CA LEU A 84 -4.64 -5.38 -1.68
C LEU A 84 -4.89 -4.16 -0.79
N ILE A 85 -3.84 -3.40 -0.45
CA ILE A 85 -3.97 -2.11 0.26
C ILE A 85 -4.87 -1.16 -0.53
N GLY A 86 -4.61 -0.97 -1.82
CA GLY A 86 -5.41 -0.09 -2.69
C GLY A 86 -6.90 -0.45 -2.67
N HIS A 87 -7.24 -1.74 -2.87
CA HIS A 87 -8.63 -2.20 -2.79
C HIS A 87 -9.27 -1.93 -1.43
N ALA A 88 -8.57 -2.19 -0.32
CA ALA A 88 -9.10 -2.00 1.02
C ALA A 88 -9.36 -0.51 1.33
N LEU A 89 -8.48 0.39 0.90
CA LEU A 89 -8.65 1.83 1.10
C LEU A 89 -9.81 2.37 0.23
N CYS A 90 -9.94 1.87 -0.99
CA CYS A 90 -10.96 2.28 -1.95
C CYS A 90 -12.36 1.71 -1.70
N ALA A 91 -12.56 0.84 -0.70
CA ALA A 91 -13.81 0.11 -0.47
C ALA A 91 -15.03 0.95 -0.01
N SER A 92 -15.18 2.20 -0.45
CA SER A 92 -16.50 2.86 -0.44
C SER A 92 -16.75 3.78 -1.61
N GLY A 93 -17.36 3.19 -2.63
CA GLY A 93 -18.54 3.79 -3.24
C GLY A 93 -19.80 3.04 -2.76
N PRO A 94 -21.00 3.61 -2.87
CA PRO A 94 -22.25 2.87 -2.74
C PRO A 94 -22.35 1.86 -3.91
N GLY A 95 -21.73 0.68 -3.77
CA GLY A 95 -21.70 -0.32 -4.84
C GLY A 95 -21.12 -1.68 -4.46
N THR A 96 -20.27 -1.76 -3.44
CA THR A 96 -19.72 -3.04 -2.95
C THR A 96 -20.55 -3.60 -1.79
N ARG A 97 -21.82 -3.92 -2.06
CA ARG A 97 -22.52 -4.93 -1.26
C ARG A 97 -22.10 -6.28 -1.81
N TRP A 98 -21.30 -7.02 -1.07
CA TRP A 98 -21.07 -8.43 -1.33
C TRP A 98 -22.43 -9.14 -1.33
N ALA A 99 -22.83 -9.73 -2.45
CA ALA A 99 -24.11 -10.43 -2.61
C ALA A 99 -24.25 -11.71 -1.75
N GLY A 100 -23.29 -11.99 -0.85
CA GLY A 100 -23.24 -13.19 -0.01
C GLY A 100 -23.65 -12.99 1.45
N ALA A 101 -23.86 -11.75 1.92
CA ALA A 101 -24.35 -11.52 3.28
C ALA A 101 -25.89 -11.56 3.30
N SER A 102 -26.46 -12.76 3.14
CA SER A 102 -27.82 -13.01 3.61
C SER A 102 -27.80 -12.93 5.13
N SER A 103 -28.43 -11.88 5.67
CA SER A 103 -28.81 -11.81 7.08
C SER A 103 -29.72 -12.99 7.42
N GLY A 104 -29.20 -13.91 8.23
CA GLY A 104 -29.98 -14.87 9.03
C GLY A 104 -29.91 -14.47 10.49
#